data_AF-A0A1G8WVR7-F1
#
_entry.id   AF-A0A1G8WVR7-F1
#
_cell.length_a   1.000
_cell.length_b   1.000
_cell.length_c   1.000
_cell.angle_alpha   90.00
_cell.angle_beta   90.00
_cell.angle_gamma   90.00
#
_symmetry.space_group_name_H-M   'P 1'
#
loop_
_entity.id
_entity.type
_entity.pdbx_description
1 polymer ?
#
loop_
_entity_poly.entity_id
_entity_poly.type
_entity_poly.pdbx_seq_one_letter_code
_entity_poly.pdbx_strand_id
1 'polypeptide(L)'
;MTHDGDAGVPGSLARALEDVAAERAAQDARWGMQILPDGTGGDGAEAESDRARQETETAARAGRLTWRHILAEEVREAFAECDPELLRAELVQVAAVAVKWIQALDRRPAPHPADPRP
;
A
#
# COMPACT_ATOMS: atom_id res chain seq x y z
N MET A 1 -22.80 -10.27 -6.49
CA MET A 1 -22.22 -10.76 -5.21
C MET A 1 -20.98 -9.92 -5.00
N THR A 2 -20.93 -9.07 -3.97
CA THR A 2 -19.71 -8.32 -3.64
C THR A 2 -18.68 -9.31 -3.11
N HIS A 3 -17.56 -9.48 -3.81
CA HIS A 3 -16.46 -10.28 -3.27
C HIS A 3 -15.83 -9.50 -2.11
N ASP A 4 -15.38 -10.17 -1.05
CA ASP A 4 -14.83 -9.52 0.15
C ASP A 4 -13.64 -8.58 -0.16
N GLY A 5 -13.03 -8.69 -1.34
CA GLY A 5 -11.99 -7.78 -1.85
C GLY A 5 -12.50 -6.47 -2.48
N ASP A 6 -13.78 -6.34 -2.82
CA ASP A 6 -14.39 -5.10 -3.35
C ASP A 6 -14.67 -4.06 -2.27
N ALA A 7 -14.38 -4.40 -1.01
CA ALA A 7 -14.60 -3.65 0.23
C ALA A 7 -15.87 -2.76 0.26
N GLY A 8 -16.97 -3.29 -0.29
CA GLY A 8 -18.30 -2.67 -0.26
C GLY A 8 -18.69 -1.89 -1.52
N VAL A 9 -17.82 -1.79 -2.54
CA VAL A 9 -18.16 -1.24 -3.86
C VAL A 9 -17.89 -2.28 -4.94
N PRO A 10 -18.95 -2.87 -5.55
CA PRO A 10 -18.80 -3.87 -6.59
C PRO A 10 -17.82 -3.45 -7.70
N GLY A 11 -16.87 -4.32 -8.02
CA GLY A 11 -15.90 -4.10 -9.09
C GLY A 11 -14.77 -3.10 -8.76
N SER A 12 -14.74 -2.52 -7.55
CA SER A 12 -13.68 -1.58 -7.18
C SER A 12 -12.30 -2.23 -7.12
N LEU A 13 -12.21 -3.54 -6.81
CA LEU A 13 -10.93 -4.25 -6.85
C LEU A 13 -10.41 -4.38 -8.27
N ALA A 14 -11.28 -4.81 -9.20
CA ALA A 14 -10.92 -4.97 -10.60
C ALA A 14 -10.39 -3.66 -11.20
N ARG A 15 -11.10 -2.55 -10.97
CA ARG A 15 -10.67 -1.23 -11.43
C ARG A 15 -9.31 -0.81 -10.86
N ALA A 16 -9.10 -0.95 -9.55
CA ALA A 16 -7.82 -0.58 -8.93
C ALA A 16 -6.65 -1.43 -9.48
N LEU A 17 -6.88 -2.71 -9.77
CA LEU A 17 -5.88 -3.58 -10.40
C LEU A 17 -5.62 -3.22 -11.87
N GLU A 18 -6.64 -2.82 -12.62
CA GLU A 18 -6.49 -2.30 -13.99
C GLU A 18 -5.62 -1.05 -14.02
N ASP A 19 -5.83 -0.11 -13.08
CA ASP A 19 -5.01 1.10 -12.96
C ASP A 19 -3.55 0.78 -12.64
N VAL A 20 -3.30 -0.17 -11.72
CA VAL A 20 -1.94 -0.64 -11.39
C VAL A 20 -1.28 -1.31 -12.59
N ALA A 21 -2.00 -2.14 -13.32
CA ALA A 21 -1.49 -2.81 -14.52
C ALA A 21 -1.16 -1.80 -15.64
N ALA A 22 -2.01 -0.80 -15.83
CA ALA A 22 -1.79 0.28 -16.80
C ALA A 22 -0.55 1.11 -16.45
N GLU A 23 -0.39 1.48 -15.18
CA GLU A 23 0.83 2.16 -14.70
C GLU A 23 2.05 1.28 -14.97
N ARG A 24 2.05 -0.01 -14.56
CA ARG A 24 3.22 -0.88 -14.80
C ARG A 24 3.56 -0.98 -16.29
N ALA A 25 2.59 -1.05 -17.20
CA ALA A 25 2.85 -1.01 -18.64
C ALA A 25 3.49 0.32 -19.09
N ALA A 26 3.05 1.45 -18.55
CA ALA A 26 3.67 2.76 -18.81
C ALA A 26 5.12 2.84 -18.29
N GLN A 27 5.39 2.27 -17.11
CA GLN A 27 6.74 2.17 -16.57
C GLN A 27 7.66 1.33 -17.47
N ASP A 28 7.14 0.23 -18.01
CA ASP A 28 7.88 -0.64 -18.93
C ASP A 28 8.24 0.09 -20.22
N ALA A 29 7.28 0.82 -20.80
CA ALA A 29 7.51 1.64 -21.98
C ALA A 29 8.53 2.77 -21.73
N ARG A 30 8.58 3.30 -20.49
CA ARG A 30 9.47 4.41 -20.13
C ARG A 30 10.89 3.99 -19.77
N TRP A 31 11.04 2.89 -19.04
CA TRP A 31 12.33 2.50 -18.43
C TRP A 31 12.84 1.13 -18.89
N GLY A 32 12.01 0.32 -19.56
CA GLY A 32 12.35 -1.02 -20.02
C GLY A 32 12.65 -2.01 -18.90
N MET A 33 13.29 -3.12 -19.25
CA MET A 33 13.73 -4.13 -18.27
C MET A 33 14.91 -3.62 -17.45
N GLN A 34 14.81 -3.77 -16.13
CA GLN A 34 15.88 -3.45 -15.19
C GLN A 34 16.29 -4.70 -14.41
N ILE A 35 17.59 -4.83 -14.12
CA ILE A 35 18.14 -5.84 -13.22
C ILE A 35 18.86 -5.05 -12.12
N LEU A 36 18.28 -5.05 -10.92
CA LEU A 36 18.78 -4.31 -9.76
C LEU A 36 18.90 -5.26 -8.56
N PRO A 37 19.87 -5.05 -7.67
CA PRO A 37 19.89 -5.75 -6.39
C PRO A 37 18.75 -5.26 -5.49
N ASP A 38 18.26 -6.12 -4.60
CA ASP A 38 17.12 -5.81 -3.72
C ASP A 38 17.43 -4.67 -2.74
N GLY A 39 18.64 -4.64 -2.17
CA GLY A 39 19.08 -3.58 -1.25
C GLY A 39 18.36 -3.59 0.11
N THR A 40 17.72 -4.70 0.48
CA THR A 40 17.00 -4.91 1.75
C THR A 40 17.87 -5.62 2.79
N GLY A 41 17.40 -5.72 4.04
CA GLY A 41 18.09 -6.44 5.13
C GLY A 41 19.32 -5.72 5.69
N GLY A 42 19.48 -4.41 5.43
CA GLY A 42 20.62 -3.61 5.89
C GLY A 42 20.57 -3.26 7.39
N ASP A 43 21.70 -2.78 7.91
CA ASP A 43 21.84 -2.37 9.31
C ASP A 43 20.73 -1.37 9.73
N GLY A 44 20.01 -1.73 10.79
CA GLY A 44 18.92 -0.92 11.34
C GLY A 44 17.54 -1.12 10.69
N ALA A 45 17.43 -1.91 9.61
CA ALA A 45 16.15 -2.16 8.95
C ALA A 45 15.13 -2.86 9.87
N GLU A 46 15.56 -3.86 10.66
CA GLU A 46 14.73 -4.51 11.67
C GLU A 46 14.22 -3.51 12.73
N ALA A 47 15.09 -2.63 13.23
CA ALA A 47 14.71 -1.62 14.23
C ALA A 47 13.70 -0.60 13.67
N GLU A 48 13.84 -0.21 12.41
CA GLU A 48 12.88 0.66 11.73
C GLU A 48 11.54 -0.04 11.47
N SER A 49 11.56 -1.34 11.16
CA SER A 49 10.36 -2.18 11.05
C SER A 49 9.62 -2.27 12.38
N ASP A 50 10.33 -2.61 13.46
CA ASP A 50 9.75 -2.66 14.81
C ASP A 50 9.15 -1.33 15.24
N ARG A 51 9.81 -0.22 14.91
CA ARG A 51 9.30 1.12 15.19
C ARG A 51 8.02 1.40 14.42
N ALA A 52 7.96 1.08 13.13
CA ALA A 52 6.77 1.30 12.32
C ALA A 52 5.57 0.51 12.84
N ARG A 53 5.77 -0.77 13.20
CA ARG A 53 4.78 -1.61 13.86
C ARG A 53 4.27 -1.00 15.16
N GLN A 54 5.17 -0.55 16.03
CA GLN A 54 4.79 0.11 17.29
C GLN A 54 3.99 1.41 17.06
N GLU A 55 4.37 2.21 16.05
CA GLU A 55 3.65 3.41 15.65
C GLU A 55 2.22 3.07 15.15
N THR A 56 2.08 2.04 14.30
CA THR A 56 0.77 1.57 13.83
C THR A 56 -0.10 1.07 14.97
N GLU A 57 0.41 0.17 15.82
CA GLU A 57 -0.32 -0.35 16.98
C GLU A 57 -0.77 0.76 17.92
N THR A 58 0.12 1.72 18.19
CA THR A 58 -0.18 2.86 19.07
C THR A 58 -1.25 3.75 18.45
N ALA A 59 -1.18 4.03 17.15
CA ALA A 59 -2.21 4.77 16.44
C ALA A 59 -3.54 4.03 16.45
N ALA A 60 -3.54 2.71 16.26
CA ALA A 60 -4.73 1.86 16.34
C ALA A 60 -5.38 1.90 17.72
N ARG A 61 -4.60 1.67 18.80
CA ARG A 61 -5.08 1.75 20.18
C ARG A 61 -5.66 3.12 20.52
N ALA A 62 -5.09 4.19 19.96
CA ALA A 62 -5.54 5.56 20.19
C ALA A 62 -6.71 5.99 19.28
N GLY A 63 -7.24 5.12 18.42
CA GLY A 63 -8.30 5.49 17.45
C GLY A 63 -7.84 6.51 16.39
N ARG A 64 -6.53 6.60 16.15
CA ARG A 64 -5.88 7.53 15.19
C ARG A 64 -5.16 6.78 14.06
N LEU A 65 -5.54 5.52 13.80
CA LEU A 65 -4.98 4.73 12.71
C LEU A 65 -5.24 5.39 11.36
N THR A 66 -4.26 5.36 10.48
CA THR A 66 -4.36 5.94 9.14
C THR A 66 -3.78 4.97 8.14
N TRP A 67 -4.16 5.10 6.87
CA TRP A 67 -3.56 4.31 5.79
C TRP A 67 -2.05 4.51 5.67
N ARG A 68 -1.54 5.70 6.00
CA ARG A 68 -0.10 5.97 6.05
C ARG A 68 0.61 5.08 7.07
N HIS A 69 0.01 4.83 8.24
CA HIS A 69 0.59 3.94 9.25
C HIS A 69 0.71 2.51 8.68
N ILE A 70 -0.41 1.98 8.17
CA ILE A 70 -0.47 0.61 7.64
C ILE A 70 0.51 0.45 6.48
N LEU A 71 0.49 1.32 5.46
CA LEU A 71 1.40 1.19 4.32
C LEU A 71 2.87 1.35 4.74
N ALA A 72 3.17 2.24 5.69
CA ALA A 72 4.54 2.43 6.15
C ALA A 72 5.07 1.19 6.88
N GLU A 73 4.24 0.52 7.68
CA GLU A 73 4.61 -0.74 8.34
C GLU A 73 4.99 -1.82 7.33
N GLU A 74 4.12 -2.13 6.37
CA GLU A 74 4.38 -3.14 5.33
C GLU A 74 5.66 -2.85 4.52
N VAL A 75 5.91 -1.57 4.19
CA VAL A 75 7.12 -1.16 3.48
C VAL A 75 8.37 -1.38 4.34
N ARG A 76 8.28 -1.14 5.65
CA ARG A 76 9.41 -1.33 6.56
C ARG A 76 9.69 -2.81 6.83
N GLU A 77 8.66 -3.64 6.89
CA GLU A 77 8.79 -5.09 6.93
C GLU A 77 9.48 -5.62 5.66
N ALA A 78 9.03 -5.20 4.47
CA ALA A 78 9.69 -5.55 3.21
C ALA A 78 11.17 -5.09 3.17
N PHE A 79 11.50 -3.90 3.68
CA PHE A 79 12.89 -3.43 3.72
C PHE A 79 13.77 -4.16 4.73
N ALA A 80 13.19 -4.74 5.78
CA ALA A 80 13.91 -5.53 6.76
C ALA A 80 14.19 -6.97 6.27
N GLU A 81 13.41 -7.48 5.32
CA GLU A 81 13.53 -8.84 4.84
C GLU A 81 14.74 -9.04 3.89
N CYS A 82 15.48 -10.13 4.08
CA CYS A 82 16.68 -10.49 3.31
C CYS A 82 16.54 -11.83 2.55
N ASP A 83 15.55 -12.65 2.92
CA ASP A 83 15.18 -13.85 2.20
C ASP A 83 14.31 -13.49 0.98
N PRO A 84 14.69 -13.91 -0.25
CA PRO A 84 13.94 -13.52 -1.45
C PRO A 84 12.50 -14.03 -1.50
N GLU A 85 12.20 -15.19 -0.92
CA GLU A 85 10.84 -15.75 -0.94
C GLU A 85 9.94 -14.98 0.01
N LEU A 86 10.45 -14.65 1.20
CA LEU A 86 9.75 -13.82 2.18
C LEU A 86 9.62 -12.38 1.70
N LEU A 87 10.66 -11.79 1.09
CA LEU A 87 10.60 -10.44 0.52
C LEU A 87 9.49 -10.34 -0.53
N ARG A 88 9.34 -11.37 -1.36
CA ARG A 88 8.27 -11.44 -2.35
C ARG A 88 6.89 -11.52 -1.70
N ALA A 89 6.76 -12.12 -0.52
CA ALA A 89 5.52 -12.12 0.24
C ALA A 89 5.23 -10.71 0.78
N GLU A 90 6.20 -10.06 1.41
CA GLU A 90 6.03 -8.70 1.95
C GLU A 90 5.70 -7.67 0.87
N LEU A 91 6.36 -7.74 -0.29
CA LEU A 91 6.04 -6.87 -1.43
C LEU A 91 4.60 -7.06 -1.93
N VAL A 92 4.04 -8.27 -1.84
CA VAL A 92 2.62 -8.50 -2.13
C VAL A 92 1.74 -7.85 -1.07
N GLN A 93 2.11 -7.90 0.21
CA GLN A 93 1.35 -7.22 1.27
C GLN A 93 1.34 -5.70 1.07
N VAL A 94 2.50 -5.10 0.75
CA VAL A 94 2.63 -3.68 0.36
C VAL A 94 1.68 -3.34 -0.79
N ALA A 95 1.72 -4.11 -1.87
CA ALA A 95 0.85 -3.88 -3.03
C ALA A 95 -0.63 -4.02 -2.68
N ALA A 96 -1.00 -5.01 -1.87
CA ALA A 96 -2.37 -5.23 -1.42
C ALA A 96 -2.88 -4.05 -0.56
N VAL A 97 -2.06 -3.52 0.35
CA VAL A 97 -2.42 -2.34 1.16
C VAL A 97 -2.56 -1.09 0.29
N ALA A 98 -1.68 -0.89 -0.69
CA ALA A 98 -1.80 0.22 -1.64
C ALA A 98 -3.11 0.15 -2.44
N VAL A 99 -3.46 -1.02 -3.00
CA VAL A 99 -4.73 -1.26 -3.70
C VAL A 99 -5.92 -1.00 -2.77
N LYS A 100 -5.86 -1.52 -1.54
CA LYS A 100 -6.92 -1.31 -0.53
C LYS A 100 -7.12 0.17 -0.21
N TRP A 101 -6.04 0.96 -0.16
CA TRP A 101 -6.10 2.39 0.05
C TRP A 101 -6.70 3.13 -1.17
N ILE A 102 -6.36 2.76 -2.41
CA ILE A 102 -6.99 3.28 -3.63
C ILE A 102 -8.51 3.08 -3.57
N GLN A 103 -8.96 1.87 -3.27
CA GLN A 103 -10.39 1.58 -3.14
C GLN A 103 -11.06 2.41 -2.03
N ALA A 104 -10.34 2.67 -0.93
CA ALA A 104 -10.83 3.51 0.16
C ALA A 104 -10.86 5.00 -0.20
N LEU A 105 -10.08 5.46 -1.19
CA LEU A 105 -10.17 6.80 -1.76
C LEU A 105 -11.37 6.90 -2.70
N ASP A 106 -11.51 5.91 -3.58
CA ASP A 106 -12.58 5.83 -4.57
C ASP A 106 -13.99 5.79 -3.97
N ARG A 107 -14.12 5.23 -2.77
CA ARG A 107 -15.38 5.20 -2.01
C ARG A 107 -15.77 6.53 -1.41
N ARG A 108 -14.81 7.44 -1.25
CA ARG A 108 -15.10 8.73 -0.61
C ARG A 108 -16.04 9.47 -1.56
N PRO A 109 -17.17 10.01 -1.07
CA PRO A 109 -17.98 10.88 -1.89
C PRO A 109 -17.08 12.01 -2.41
N ALA A 110 -17.17 12.29 -3.71
CA ALA A 110 -16.52 13.46 -4.27
C ALA A 110 -16.93 14.68 -3.44
N PRO A 111 -16.01 15.59 -3.10
CA PRO A 111 -16.39 16.81 -2.39
C PRO A 111 -17.50 17.48 -3.20
N HIS A 112 -18.68 17.64 -2.59
CA HIS A 112 -19.79 18.32 -3.22
C HIS A 112 -19.32 19.74 -3.59
N PRO A 113 -19.42 20.18 -4.85
CA PRO A 113 -19.09 21.54 -5.23
C PRO A 113 -20.20 22.47 -4.73
N ALA A 114 -20.20 22.81 -3.44
CA ALA A 114 -20.82 23.99 -2.85
C ALA A 114 -20.63 24.00 -1.33
N ASP A 115 -19.63 24.73 -0.85
CA ASP A 115 -19.86 25.76 0.16
C ASP A 115 -18.70 26.78 0.11
N PRO A 116 -18.88 27.96 -0.50
CA PRO A 116 -17.92 29.04 -0.35
C PRO A 116 -18.08 29.59 1.07
N ARG A 117 -17.36 29.00 2.03
CA ARG A 117 -17.33 29.54 3.39
C ARG A 117 -16.52 30.83 3.44
N PRO A 118 -16.96 31.80 4.27
CA PRO A 118 -16.61 33.23 4.20
C PRO A 118 -15.14 33.55 4.44
#